data_AF-A0A8S2SK49-F1
#
_entry.id   AF-A0A8S2SK49-F1
#
_cell.length_a   1.000
_cell.length_b   1.000
_cell.length_c   1.000
_cell.angle_alpha   90.00
_cell.angle_beta   90.00
_cell.angle_gamma   90.00
#
_symmetry.space_group_name_H-M   'P 1'
#
loop_
_entity.id
_entity.type
_entity.pdbx_description
1 polymer ?
#
loop_
_entity_poly.entity_id
_entity_poly.type
_entity_poly.pdbx_seq_one_letter_code
_entity_poly.pdbx_strand_id
1 'polypeptide(L)'
;KCDLAGNQGPFTGVWQASPLPSGGGGGGTAKFTTWEAGHRVPFIAHWPDMIKPNTVSNVIGSHLDIMPTIANLANFTLPSNRSFDGIDLSAVLFDGSDQGHEYLFHPDMLGILS
;
A
#
# COMPACT_ATOMS: atom_id res chain seq x y z
N LYS A 1 16.33 -5.97 6.29
CA LYS A 1 15.76 -4.88 5.45
C LYS A 1 14.42 -4.38 5.99
N CYS A 2 13.63 -5.25 6.64
CA CYS A 2 12.38 -4.89 7.32
C CYS A 2 12.57 -4.14 8.67
N ASP A 3 13.74 -4.22 9.31
CA ASP A 3 14.02 -3.46 10.55
C ASP A 3 14.28 -1.96 10.36
N LEU A 4 14.30 -1.49 9.10
CA LEU A 4 14.36 -0.06 8.76
C LEU A 4 12.99 0.51 8.37
N ALA A 5 11.90 -0.26 8.48
CA ALA A 5 10.52 0.24 8.39
C ALA A 5 10.13 1.02 9.67
N GLY A 6 11.09 1.78 10.20
CA GLY A 6 10.99 2.55 11.41
C GLY A 6 9.86 3.55 11.34
N ASN A 7 9.29 3.78 12.52
CA ASN A 7 8.29 4.77 12.88
C ASN A 7 8.34 6.07 12.04
N GLN A 8 7.18 6.72 11.89
CA GLN A 8 6.98 8.01 11.21
C GLN A 8 7.73 9.15 11.92
N GLY A 9 9.06 9.11 11.92
CA GLY A 9 9.95 10.17 12.39
C GLY A 9 10.45 11.02 11.21
N PRO A 10 10.99 12.21 11.44
CA PRO A 10 11.53 13.04 10.38
C PRO A 10 12.80 12.39 9.80
N PHE A 11 12.64 11.66 8.70
CA PHE A 11 13.74 11.07 7.94
C PHE A 11 14.55 12.21 7.32
N THR A 12 15.69 12.57 7.92
CA THR A 12 16.62 13.57 7.39
C THR A 12 18.00 12.92 7.25
N GLY A 13 18.40 12.62 6.02
CA GLY A 13 19.69 12.01 5.70
C GLY A 13 20.45 12.76 4.61
N VAL A 14 21.78 12.69 4.63
CA VAL A 14 22.68 13.33 3.63
C VAL A 14 22.32 12.96 2.18
N TRP A 15 21.77 11.77 1.97
CA TRP A 15 21.34 11.27 0.65
C TRP A 15 20.12 12.00 0.08
N GLN A 16 19.35 12.70 0.93
CA GLN A 16 18.16 13.49 0.56
C GLN A 16 18.53 14.93 0.13
N ALA A 17 19.69 15.41 0.57
CA ALA A 17 20.25 16.72 0.20
C ALA A 17 21.27 16.64 -0.95
N SER A 18 21.76 15.44 -1.28
CA SER A 18 22.83 15.25 -2.27
C SER A 18 22.27 15.14 -3.69
N PRO A 19 22.72 15.95 -4.67
CA PRO A 19 22.27 15.84 -6.05
C PRO A 19 22.56 14.47 -6.67
N LEU A 20 21.57 13.90 -7.36
CA LEU A 20 21.74 12.71 -8.19
C LEU A 20 22.36 13.08 -9.56
N PRO A 21 23.16 12.19 -10.17
CA PRO A 21 23.77 12.40 -11.48
C PRO A 21 22.76 12.68 -12.62
N SER A 22 21.50 12.28 -12.44
CA SER A 22 20.40 12.48 -13.39
C SER A 22 19.80 13.90 -13.39
N GLY A 23 20.30 14.81 -12.55
CA GLY A 23 19.71 16.15 -12.40
C GLY A 23 18.48 16.13 -11.48
N GLY A 24 18.70 16.48 -10.21
CA GLY A 24 17.71 16.51 -9.14
C GLY A 24 18.37 16.26 -7.79
N GLY A 25 18.03 17.05 -6.77
CA GLY A 25 18.43 16.79 -5.38
C GLY A 25 17.91 15.44 -4.90
N GLY A 26 18.72 14.74 -4.09
CA GLY A 26 18.52 13.41 -3.54
C GLY A 26 17.06 13.00 -3.38
N GLY A 27 16.69 11.92 -4.07
CA GLY A 27 15.32 11.42 -4.09
C GLY A 27 14.71 11.43 -2.68
N GLY A 28 13.60 12.17 -2.50
CA GLY A 28 12.93 12.25 -1.22
C GLY A 28 12.43 10.89 -0.76
N THR A 29 12.11 10.72 0.52
CA THR A 29 11.51 9.48 1.07
C THR A 29 10.09 9.17 0.55
N ALA A 30 9.65 9.89 -0.47
CA ALA A 30 8.28 9.94 -0.97
C ALA A 30 8.25 9.44 -2.42
N LYS A 31 7.49 10.14 -3.28
CA LYS A 31 7.27 9.80 -4.69
C LYS A 31 8.55 9.35 -5.40
N PHE A 32 8.44 8.28 -6.19
CA PHE A 32 9.52 7.61 -6.94
C PHE A 32 10.48 6.74 -6.12
N THR A 33 10.15 6.42 -4.86
CA THR A 33 10.98 5.54 -4.03
C THR A 33 10.18 4.39 -3.44
N THR A 34 10.90 3.33 -3.04
CA THR A 34 10.35 2.18 -2.30
C THR A 34 10.41 2.37 -0.77
N TRP A 35 10.76 3.57 -0.30
CA TRP A 35 10.60 3.94 1.10
C TRP A 35 9.12 3.99 1.48
N GLU A 36 8.80 3.81 2.77
CA GLU A 36 7.42 3.78 3.29
C GLU A 36 6.56 4.93 2.75
N ALA A 37 7.03 6.18 2.83
CA ALA A 37 6.26 7.33 2.37
C ALA A 37 6.13 7.43 0.83
N GLY A 38 6.81 6.57 0.06
CA GLY A 38 6.65 6.44 -1.38
C GLY A 38 5.47 5.57 -1.81
N HIS A 39 5.06 4.61 -0.98
CA HIS A 39 4.01 3.63 -1.33
C HIS A 39 2.91 3.46 -0.27
N ARG A 40 3.20 3.71 1.01
CA ARG A 40 2.20 3.74 2.07
C ARG A 40 1.38 5.02 1.96
N VAL A 41 0.09 4.86 1.65
CA VAL A 41 -0.86 5.95 1.44
C VAL A 41 -1.98 5.91 2.48
N PRO A 42 -2.58 7.06 2.85
CA PRO A 42 -3.76 7.06 3.70
C PRO A 42 -4.93 6.40 2.97
N PHE A 43 -5.62 5.48 3.66
CA PHE A 43 -6.84 4.84 3.18
C PHE A 43 -7.95 5.02 4.21
N ILE A 44 -9.10 5.51 3.75
CA ILE A 44 -10.30 5.73 4.59
C ILE A 44 -11.49 5.16 3.83
N ALA A 45 -12.25 4.29 4.48
CA ALA A 45 -13.51 3.76 3.98
C ALA A 45 -14.67 4.26 4.85
N HIS A 46 -15.79 4.61 4.22
CA HIS A 46 -16.98 5.09 4.90
C HIS A 46 -18.22 4.49 4.25
N TRP A 47 -19.01 3.77 5.05
CA TRP A 47 -20.31 3.25 4.67
C TRP A 47 -21.21 3.24 5.90
N PRO A 48 -22.22 4.13 5.99
CA PRO A 48 -23.15 4.17 7.11
C PRO A 48 -23.83 2.82 7.34
N ASP A 49 -24.02 2.46 8.61
CA ASP A 49 -24.67 1.22 9.07
C ASP A 49 -23.98 -0.10 8.68
N MET A 50 -22.95 -0.06 7.84
CA MET A 50 -22.18 -1.22 7.39
C MET A 50 -20.76 -1.23 7.97
N ILE A 51 -20.04 -0.11 7.86
CA ILE A 51 -18.70 0.04 8.45
C ILE A 51 -18.86 0.71 9.81
N LYS A 52 -18.39 0.02 10.86
CA LYS A 52 -18.39 0.57 12.22
C LYS A 52 -17.57 1.87 12.26
N PRO A 53 -18.15 3.00 12.71
CA PRO A 53 -17.43 4.27 12.76
C PRO A 53 -16.29 4.24 13.78
N ASN A 54 -15.31 5.11 13.58
CA ASN A 54 -14.15 5.27 14.46
C ASN A 54 -13.36 3.96 14.68
N THR A 55 -13.24 3.16 13.63
CA THR A 55 -12.43 1.95 13.60
C THR A 55 -11.08 2.21 12.94
N VAL A 56 -10.07 1.47 13.38
CA VAL A 56 -8.71 1.48 12.83
C VAL A 56 -8.32 0.04 12.55
N SER A 57 -7.81 -0.22 11.35
CA SER A 57 -7.23 -1.51 10.97
C SER A 57 -5.75 -1.32 10.64
N ASN A 58 -4.91 -2.24 11.11
CA ASN A 58 -3.49 -2.30 10.80
C ASN A 58 -3.18 -3.38 9.74
N VAL A 59 -4.22 -3.94 9.11
CA VAL A 59 -4.08 -4.94 8.05
C VAL A 59 -3.32 -4.33 6.86
N ILE A 60 -2.40 -5.10 6.30
CA ILE A 60 -1.67 -4.72 5.08
C ILE A 60 -2.62 -4.89 3.89
N GLY A 61 -2.98 -3.76 3.28
CA GLY A 61 -3.80 -3.68 2.09
C GLY A 61 -3.09 -3.02 0.92
N SER A 62 -3.63 -3.22 -0.27
CA SER A 62 -3.13 -2.71 -1.54
C SER A 62 -4.19 -1.91 -2.28
N HIS A 63 -3.78 -1.01 -3.17
CA HIS A 63 -4.70 -0.44 -4.16
C HIS A 63 -5.33 -1.55 -5.02
N LEU A 64 -4.62 -2.64 -5.27
CA LEU A 64 -5.09 -3.78 -6.06
C LEU A 64 -6.33 -4.44 -5.45
N ASP A 65 -6.57 -4.29 -4.15
CA ASP A 65 -7.68 -4.90 -3.42
C ASP A 65 -9.02 -4.20 -3.66
N ILE A 66 -8.98 -2.94 -4.13
CA ILE A 66 -10.19 -2.17 -4.42
C ILE A 66 -11.07 -2.90 -5.44
N MET A 67 -10.45 -3.47 -6.48
CA MET A 67 -11.15 -4.16 -7.55
C MET A 67 -11.91 -5.43 -7.08
N PRO A 68 -11.26 -6.44 -6.47
CA PRO A 68 -11.97 -7.62 -5.97
C PRO A 68 -12.96 -7.28 -4.85
N THR A 69 -12.67 -6.29 -4.00
CA THR A 69 -13.61 -5.86 -2.95
C THR A 69 -14.89 -5.27 -3.54
N ILE A 70 -14.79 -4.32 -4.47
CA ILE A 70 -15.97 -3.73 -5.13
C ILE A 70 -16.72 -4.78 -5.96
N ALA A 71 -16.00 -5.68 -6.64
CA ALA A 71 -16.62 -6.76 -7.39
C ALA A 71 -17.49 -7.65 -6.49
N ASN A 72 -16.98 -8.07 -5.34
CA ASN A 72 -17.76 -8.86 -4.38
C ASN A 72 -18.98 -8.09 -3.87
N LEU A 73 -18.81 -6.81 -3.48
CA LEU A 73 -19.90 -5.94 -3.02
C LEU A 73 -21.00 -5.73 -4.07
N ALA A 74 -20.63 -5.71 -5.35
CA ALA A 74 -21.56 -5.56 -6.46
C ALA A 74 -22.18 -6.89 -6.92
N ASN A 75 -21.89 -8.02 -6.25
CA ASN A 75 -22.22 -9.37 -6.72
C ASN A 75 -21.73 -9.63 -8.16
N PHE A 76 -20.56 -9.09 -8.50
CA PHE A 76 -19.92 -9.26 -9.79
C PHE A 76 -18.79 -10.30 -9.70
N THR A 77 -18.86 -11.32 -10.55
CA THR A 77 -17.79 -12.32 -10.66
C THR A 77 -16.67 -11.81 -11.55
N LEU A 78 -15.46 -11.72 -11.01
CA LEU A 78 -14.28 -11.37 -11.80
C LEU A 78 -14.03 -12.39 -12.93
N PRO A 79 -13.52 -11.95 -14.10
CA PRO A 79 -13.20 -12.86 -15.20
C PRO A 79 -12.16 -13.90 -14.80
N SER A 80 -12.44 -15.18 -15.08
CA SER A 80 -11.54 -16.30 -14.77
C SER A 80 -10.36 -16.46 -15.74
N ASN A 81 -10.33 -15.69 -16.82
CA ASN A 81 -9.29 -15.77 -17.85
C ASN A 81 -8.03 -14.94 -17.53
N ARG A 82 -7.92 -14.41 -16.30
CA ARG A 82 -6.75 -13.68 -15.81
C ARG A 82 -6.66 -13.80 -14.30
N SER A 83 -5.46 -13.67 -13.77
CA SER A 83 -5.22 -13.59 -12.33
C SER A 83 -5.32 -12.14 -11.86
N PHE A 84 -5.73 -11.96 -10.61
CA PHE A 84 -5.74 -10.69 -9.90
C PHE A 84 -4.91 -10.87 -8.63
N ASP A 85 -3.98 -9.95 -8.38
CA ASP A 85 -3.11 -10.01 -7.20
C ASP A 85 -3.78 -9.41 -5.94
N GLY A 86 -4.93 -8.75 -6.11
CA GLY A 86 -5.70 -8.18 -5.00
C GLY A 86 -6.55 -9.24 -4.29
N ILE A 87 -6.85 -8.97 -3.03
CA ILE A 87 -7.76 -9.76 -2.19
C ILE A 87 -9.00 -8.96 -1.84
N ASP A 88 -10.10 -9.64 -1.53
CA ASP A 88 -11.31 -8.99 -1.04
C ASP A 88 -11.15 -8.57 0.43
N LEU A 89 -11.28 -7.27 0.69
CA LEU A 89 -11.19 -6.67 2.03
C LEU A 89 -12.55 -6.53 2.73
N SER A 90 -13.64 -7.06 2.17
CA SER A 90 -14.98 -6.98 2.77
C SER A 90 -15.02 -7.41 4.24
N ALA A 91 -14.38 -8.53 4.58
CA ALA A 91 -14.28 -9.02 5.96
C ALA A 91 -13.46 -8.09 6.87
N VAL A 92 -12.46 -7.39 6.33
CA VAL A 92 -11.70 -6.38 7.09
C VAL A 92 -12.59 -5.16 7.35
N LEU A 93 -13.38 -4.75 6.35
CA LEU A 93 -14.24 -3.57 6.42
C LEU A 93 -15.46 -3.75 7.34
N PHE A 94 -16.08 -4.93 7.32
CA PHE A 94 -17.36 -5.16 8.01
C PHE A 94 -17.23 -6.00 9.27
N ASP A 95 -16.32 -6.99 9.28
CA ASP A 95 -16.19 -7.94 10.39
C ASP A 95 -14.97 -7.67 11.27
N GLY A 96 -14.10 -6.74 10.88
CA GLY A 96 -12.87 -6.40 11.62
C GLY A 96 -11.81 -7.50 11.57
N SER A 97 -11.79 -8.30 10.50
CA SER A 97 -10.76 -9.31 10.27
C SER A 97 -9.35 -8.71 10.27
N ASP A 98 -8.38 -9.46 10.78
CA ASP A 98 -6.95 -9.15 10.75
C ASP A 98 -6.21 -9.80 9.58
N GLN A 99 -6.93 -10.54 8.74
CA GLN A 99 -6.38 -11.23 7.58
C GLN A 99 -6.28 -10.28 6.38
N GLY A 100 -5.05 -10.01 5.96
CA GLY A 100 -4.77 -9.31 4.70
C GLY A 100 -3.58 -9.93 3.98
N HIS A 101 -2.81 -9.10 3.27
CA HIS A 101 -1.62 -9.58 2.57
C HIS A 101 -0.52 -9.97 3.55
N GLU A 102 0.00 -11.20 3.44
CA GLU A 102 1.24 -11.61 4.10
C GLU A 102 2.47 -11.05 3.36
N TYR A 103 2.38 -10.93 2.04
CA TYR A 103 3.45 -10.44 1.16
C TYR A 103 2.92 -9.37 0.20
N LEU A 104 3.69 -8.29 0.03
CA LEU A 104 3.42 -7.27 -0.97
C LEU A 104 4.71 -6.87 -1.68
N PHE A 105 4.69 -6.84 -3.01
CA PHE A 105 5.87 -6.63 -3.82
C PHE A 105 5.95 -5.19 -4.34
N HIS A 106 7.02 -4.48 -3.99
CA HIS A 106 7.36 -3.16 -4.52
C HIS A 106 8.72 -3.23 -5.23
N PRO A 107 8.76 -3.42 -6.55
CA PRO A 107 10.03 -3.47 -7.27
C PRO A 107 10.70 -2.09 -7.24
N ASP A 108 11.98 -2.06 -6.87
CA ASP A 108 12.80 -0.86 -6.95
C ASP A 108 13.25 -0.64 -8.39
N MET A 109 13.08 0.58 -8.90
CA MET A 109 13.44 0.97 -10.26
C MET A 109 14.96 0.85 -10.50
N LEU A 110 15.80 0.90 -9.45
CA LEU A 110 17.24 0.72 -9.56
C LEU A 110 17.70 -0.75 -9.67
N GLY A 111 16.80 -1.72 -9.49
CA GLY A 111 17.12 -3.15 -9.48
C GLY A 111 17.29 -3.83 -10.85
N ILE A 112 17.19 -3.08 -11.96
CA ILE A 112 17.41 -3.61 -13.33
C ILE A 112 18.89 -3.52 -13.76
N LEU A 113 19.76 -2.94 -12.92
CA LEU A 113 21.20 -2.76 -13.21
C LEU A 113 22.16 -3.47 -12.24
N SER A 114 21.68 -4.43 -11.43
CA SER A 114 22.54 -5.26 -10.57
C SER A 114 22.55 -6.73 -11.00
#